data_AF-A0A5N7C3P5-F1
#
_entry.id   AF-A0A5N7C3P5-F1
#
_cell.length_a   1.000
_cell.length_b   1.000
_cell.length_c   1.000
_cell.angle_alpha   90.00
_cell.angle_beta   90.00
_cell.angle_gamma   90.00
#
_symmetry.space_group_name_H-M   'P 1'
#
loop_
_entity.id
_entity.type
_entity.pdbx_description
1 polymer ?
#
loop_
_entity_poly.entity_id
_entity_poly.type
_entity_poly.pdbx_seq_one_letter_code
_entity_poly.pdbx_strand_id
1 'polypeptide(L)'
;MEGQDILIVGAGIFGISTAYHLALRNRYSPNSVRITILDRETAPSTPAASTDVNKIIRADYSSPLYMSLGFEAIAAWQNLPFFRHAGVFHQTGWIAMDDKDSDVPQRVRKNFLDTSSEGVIVEMTEEEVKDCWGGLLQRTDCSPFGSYYFNPSSGWADAGRALAVMTEEAVKLSVKYEIGEARRIVRGENGAQAVETDTGALFKADKILLATGAWTSQLMSSIEDELDLPEEARVERQASAAGVCVAHFQLTEAEKEAYSKLPVFVYGGQGEVIPPTDAGILKFTFATSVKNIIQTASGHEISVPVLDQTNAPPGLQEDSINLIKPRLPQVLDGGRKPDSYRMCWDSITPDQQPLIARHPDSRLSNLYFAVGGSFHCYKFLPTIGQYVANVLDGVSNGPEKDQAWRWKPIHDSNGGIHEKLVPTRLFHNFA
;
A
#
# COMPACT_ATOMS: atom_id res chain seq x y z
N MET A 1 -26.36 -7.17 7.70
CA MET A 1 -26.32 -7.50 6.24
C MET A 1 -26.91 -8.89 5.97
N GLU A 2 -28.01 -9.28 6.62
CA GLU A 2 -28.51 -10.66 6.50
C GLU A 2 -28.94 -11.00 5.06
N GLY A 3 -28.43 -12.11 4.53
CA GLY A 3 -28.79 -12.62 3.20
C GLY A 3 -28.28 -11.79 2.01
N GLN A 4 -27.31 -10.89 2.22
CA GLN A 4 -26.73 -10.07 1.15
C GLN A 4 -25.51 -10.74 0.49
N ASP A 5 -25.39 -10.59 -0.82
CA ASP A 5 -24.21 -10.93 -1.60
C ASP A 5 -23.25 -9.74 -1.66
N ILE A 6 -21.99 -9.99 -1.33
CA ILE A 6 -20.91 -9.00 -1.39
C ILE A 6 -19.89 -9.45 -2.43
N LEU A 7 -19.69 -8.63 -3.45
CA LEU A 7 -18.61 -8.78 -4.41
C LEU A 7 -17.48 -7.81 -4.05
N ILE A 8 -16.29 -8.35 -3.82
CA ILE A 8 -15.06 -7.60 -3.59
C ILE A 8 -14.22 -7.70 -4.86
N VAL A 9 -14.00 -6.58 -5.54
CA VAL A 9 -13.19 -6.53 -6.77
C VAL A 9 -11.77 -6.11 -6.39
N GLY A 10 -10.81 -7.01 -6.59
CA GLY A 10 -9.41 -6.84 -6.22
C GLY A 10 -9.02 -7.64 -4.97
N ALA A 11 -8.04 -8.53 -5.13
CA ALA A 11 -7.45 -9.38 -4.11
C ALA A 11 -6.12 -8.82 -3.56
N GLY A 12 -6.02 -7.49 -3.49
CA GLY A 12 -4.93 -6.81 -2.76
C GLY A 12 -5.19 -6.74 -1.25
N ILE A 13 -4.40 -5.93 -0.52
CA ILE A 13 -4.53 -5.84 0.95
C ILE A 13 -5.93 -5.44 1.41
N PHE A 14 -6.60 -4.51 0.72
CA PHE A 14 -7.92 -4.05 1.11
C PHE A 14 -8.93 -5.18 0.93
N GLY A 15 -8.96 -5.81 -0.26
CA GLY A 15 -9.94 -6.85 -0.56
C GLY A 15 -9.78 -8.11 0.28
N ILE A 16 -8.55 -8.65 0.39
CA ILE A 16 -8.30 -9.87 1.19
C ILE A 16 -8.57 -9.62 2.67
N SER A 17 -8.11 -8.48 3.21
CA SER A 17 -8.37 -8.14 4.60
C SER A 17 -9.88 -8.00 4.85
N THR A 18 -10.60 -7.28 4.00
CA THR A 18 -12.05 -7.12 4.12
C THR A 18 -12.77 -8.46 4.06
N ALA A 19 -12.42 -9.33 3.11
CA ALA A 19 -13.03 -10.64 2.97
C ALA A 19 -12.84 -11.50 4.23
N TYR A 20 -11.62 -11.57 4.75
CA TYR A 20 -11.31 -12.28 5.99
C TYR A 20 -12.13 -11.75 7.18
N HIS A 21 -12.16 -10.43 7.38
CA HIS A 21 -12.88 -9.81 8.50
C HIS A 21 -14.40 -9.95 8.38
N LEU A 22 -14.97 -9.83 7.18
CA LEU A 22 -16.38 -10.10 6.93
C LEU A 22 -16.71 -11.57 7.21
N ALA A 23 -15.89 -12.50 6.74
CA ALA A 23 -16.12 -13.93 6.94
C ALA A 23 -16.03 -14.32 8.42
N LEU A 24 -15.09 -13.76 9.18
CA LEU A 24 -15.02 -13.92 10.62
C LEU A 24 -16.28 -13.45 11.35
N ARG A 25 -16.76 -12.24 11.03
CA ARG A 25 -17.97 -11.65 11.66
C ARG A 25 -19.21 -12.49 11.39
N ASN A 26 -19.30 -13.11 10.22
CA ASN A 26 -20.47 -13.86 9.78
C ASN A 26 -20.36 -15.37 10.01
N ARG A 27 -19.24 -15.87 10.58
CA ARG A 27 -18.95 -17.30 10.73
C ARG A 27 -20.04 -18.10 11.45
N TYR A 28 -20.74 -17.46 12.38
CA TYR A 28 -21.81 -18.07 13.18
C TYR A 28 -23.19 -17.46 12.89
N SER A 29 -23.30 -16.63 11.85
CA SER A 29 -24.58 -16.02 11.48
C SER A 29 -25.53 -17.08 10.91
N PRO A 30 -26.78 -17.16 11.38
CA PRO A 30 -27.79 -18.06 10.82
C PRO A 30 -28.18 -17.64 9.38
N ASN A 31 -27.95 -16.38 9.03
CA ASN A 31 -28.16 -15.81 7.71
C ASN A 31 -26.81 -15.63 7.02
N SER A 32 -26.45 -16.55 6.13
CA SER A 32 -25.14 -16.56 5.47
C SER A 32 -25.01 -15.40 4.47
N VAL A 33 -24.04 -14.52 4.70
CA VAL A 33 -23.56 -13.52 3.73
C VAL A 33 -22.65 -14.24 2.74
N ARG A 34 -22.91 -14.14 1.44
CA ARG A 34 -22.01 -14.70 0.43
C ARG A 34 -20.97 -13.67 0.06
N ILE A 35 -19.70 -14.00 0.28
CA ILE A 35 -18.57 -13.12 -0.02
C ILE A 35 -17.82 -13.73 -1.19
N THR A 36 -17.71 -12.97 -2.28
CA THR A 36 -16.92 -13.35 -3.46
C THR A 36 -15.83 -12.32 -3.69
N ILE A 37 -14.59 -12.78 -3.84
CA ILE A 37 -13.47 -11.98 -4.33
C ILE A 37 -13.33 -12.24 -5.84
N LEU A 38 -13.18 -11.19 -6.63
CA LEU A 38 -12.86 -11.26 -8.05
C LEU A 38 -11.53 -10.54 -8.30
N ASP A 39 -10.54 -11.25 -8.82
CA ASP A 39 -9.27 -10.68 -9.27
C ASP A 39 -8.82 -11.31 -10.59
N ARG A 40 -7.91 -10.67 -11.32
CA ARG A 40 -7.41 -11.17 -12.60
C ARG A 40 -6.56 -12.43 -12.46
N GLU A 41 -5.98 -12.64 -11.29
CA GLU A 41 -5.08 -13.76 -10.97
C GLU A 41 -5.40 -14.33 -9.57
N THR A 42 -4.85 -15.50 -9.25
CA THR A 42 -4.81 -15.99 -7.87
C THR A 42 -3.97 -15.07 -6.99
N ALA A 43 -4.40 -14.82 -5.76
CA ALA A 43 -3.58 -14.06 -4.82
C ALA A 43 -2.32 -14.86 -4.44
N PRO A 44 -1.13 -14.23 -4.40
CA PRO A 44 -0.90 -12.81 -4.60
C PRO A 44 -0.79 -12.46 -6.11
N SER A 45 -1.64 -11.53 -6.58
CA SER A 45 -1.72 -11.11 -7.99
C SER A 45 -0.44 -10.39 -8.42
N THR A 46 0.21 -10.83 -9.50
CA THR A 46 1.55 -10.37 -9.91
C THR A 46 1.68 -8.84 -10.01
N PRO A 47 0.76 -8.10 -10.65
CA PRO A 47 0.90 -6.65 -10.81
C PRO A 47 0.55 -5.84 -9.54
N ALA A 48 -0.06 -6.45 -8.51
CA ALA A 48 -0.52 -5.70 -7.34
C ALA A 48 0.66 -5.15 -6.52
N ALA A 49 0.54 -3.92 -6.01
CA ALA A 49 1.52 -3.33 -5.08
C ALA A 49 1.69 -4.13 -3.77
N SER A 50 0.69 -4.94 -3.42
CA SER A 50 0.70 -5.85 -2.27
C SER A 50 1.53 -7.11 -2.50
N THR A 51 1.79 -7.46 -3.75
CA THR A 51 2.62 -8.61 -4.15
C THR A 51 4.04 -8.11 -4.30
N ASP A 52 4.81 -8.14 -3.22
CA ASP A 52 6.19 -7.66 -3.17
C ASP A 52 7.03 -8.66 -2.37
N VAL A 53 8.36 -8.59 -2.48
CA VAL A 53 9.26 -9.44 -1.67
C VAL A 53 9.20 -9.05 -0.19
N ASN A 54 9.02 -7.76 0.11
CA ASN A 54 8.90 -7.26 1.46
C ASN A 54 8.21 -5.89 1.53
N LYS A 55 7.68 -5.50 2.69
CA LYS A 55 7.17 -4.14 2.96
C LYS A 55 7.41 -3.74 4.41
N ILE A 56 7.56 -2.44 4.65
CA ILE A 56 7.78 -1.86 5.98
C ILE A 56 6.54 -2.01 6.87
N ILE A 57 6.76 -2.46 8.10
CA ILE A 57 5.78 -2.47 9.20
C ILE A 57 6.30 -1.54 10.30
N ARG A 58 5.57 -0.45 10.59
CA ARG A 58 5.99 0.58 11.55
C ARG A 58 4.82 1.41 12.07
N ALA A 59 5.04 2.11 13.19
CA ALA A 59 4.09 3.07 13.78
C ALA A 59 4.57 4.53 13.70
N ASP A 60 5.74 4.80 13.11
CA ASP A 60 6.43 6.10 13.13
C ASP A 60 5.74 7.16 12.24
N TYR A 61 4.61 7.72 12.69
CA TYR A 61 3.85 8.71 11.94
C TYR A 61 3.73 10.04 12.70
N SER A 62 3.83 11.14 11.94
CA SER A 62 3.51 12.47 12.48
C SER A 62 2.01 12.69 12.67
N SER A 63 1.16 11.83 12.09
CA SER A 63 -0.28 11.78 12.35
C SER A 63 -0.57 10.85 13.54
N PRO A 64 -1.18 11.35 14.63
CA PRO A 64 -1.58 10.51 15.76
C PRO A 64 -2.51 9.36 15.37
N LEU A 65 -3.45 9.61 14.44
CA LEU A 65 -4.35 8.58 13.88
C LEU A 65 -3.55 7.40 13.30
N TYR A 66 -2.57 7.68 12.43
CA TYR A 66 -1.78 6.61 11.80
C TYR A 66 -0.78 5.96 12.74
N MET A 67 -0.27 6.69 13.73
CA MET A 67 0.54 6.07 14.77
C MET A 67 -0.29 5.04 15.54
N SER A 68 -1.52 5.39 15.95
CA SER A 68 -2.44 4.46 16.61
C SER A 68 -2.76 3.25 15.73
N LEU A 69 -3.09 3.45 14.45
CA LEU A 69 -3.31 2.35 13.50
C LEU A 69 -2.05 1.49 13.30
N GLY A 70 -0.87 2.11 13.33
CA GLY A 70 0.42 1.44 13.20
C GLY A 70 0.69 0.49 14.37
N PHE A 71 0.43 0.94 15.61
CA PHE A 71 0.54 0.09 16.80
C PHE A 71 -0.46 -1.07 16.76
N GLU A 72 -1.71 -0.80 16.36
CA GLU A 72 -2.73 -1.83 16.18
C GLU A 72 -2.28 -2.90 15.15
N ALA A 73 -1.74 -2.45 14.02
CA ALA A 73 -1.23 -3.34 12.99
C ALA A 73 -0.03 -4.16 13.47
N ILE A 74 0.96 -3.55 14.13
CA ILE A 74 2.12 -4.27 14.70
C ILE A 74 1.64 -5.36 15.67
N ALA A 75 0.70 -5.03 16.56
CA ALA A 75 0.14 -6.01 17.48
C ALA A 75 -0.53 -7.16 16.72
N ALA A 76 -1.27 -6.89 15.63
CA ALA A 76 -1.88 -7.94 14.82
C ALA A 76 -0.84 -8.80 14.07
N TRP A 77 0.23 -8.19 13.53
CA TRP A 77 1.34 -8.93 12.90
C TRP A 77 2.03 -9.89 13.88
N GLN A 78 2.18 -9.48 15.15
CA GLN A 78 2.81 -10.30 16.18
C GLN A 78 1.89 -11.41 16.71
N ASN A 79 0.57 -11.16 16.78
CA ASN A 79 -0.36 -11.99 17.55
C ASN A 79 -1.31 -12.84 16.71
N LEU A 80 -1.57 -12.52 15.44
CA LEU A 80 -2.42 -13.38 14.59
C LEU A 80 -1.77 -14.75 14.40
N PRO A 81 -2.44 -15.86 14.79
CA PRO A 81 -1.80 -17.18 14.82
C PRO A 81 -1.22 -17.62 13.48
N PHE A 82 -1.92 -17.36 12.37
CA PHE A 82 -1.47 -17.77 11.03
C PHE A 82 -0.26 -16.97 10.54
N PHE A 83 -0.15 -15.67 10.86
CA PHE A 83 1.05 -14.88 10.54
C PHE A 83 2.24 -15.28 11.41
N ARG A 84 2.01 -15.51 12.71
CA ARG A 84 3.05 -15.99 13.61
C ARG A 84 3.55 -17.38 13.19
N HIS A 85 2.64 -18.29 12.83
CA HIS A 85 2.99 -19.63 12.37
C HIS A 85 3.75 -19.60 11.04
N ALA A 86 3.33 -18.73 10.12
CA ALA A 86 4.05 -18.53 8.87
C ALA A 86 5.39 -17.81 9.07
N GLY A 87 5.59 -17.05 10.14
CA GLY A 87 6.84 -16.31 10.37
C GLY A 87 7.06 -15.22 9.33
N VAL A 88 5.99 -14.51 8.94
CA VAL A 88 6.02 -13.50 7.86
C VAL A 88 6.37 -12.10 8.34
N PHE A 89 6.46 -11.86 9.66
CA PHE A 89 6.83 -10.57 10.23
C PHE A 89 8.20 -10.65 10.89
N HIS A 90 9.09 -9.75 10.50
CA HIS A 90 10.48 -9.67 10.90
C HIS A 90 10.72 -8.33 11.62
N GLN A 91 10.74 -8.37 12.95
CA GLN A 91 10.94 -7.19 13.79
C GLN A 91 12.43 -6.82 13.87
N THR A 92 13.00 -6.42 12.73
CA THR A 92 14.41 -6.04 12.59
C THR A 92 14.74 -4.64 13.12
N GLY A 93 13.71 -3.88 13.51
CA GLY A 93 13.80 -2.46 13.79
C GLY A 93 13.87 -1.61 12.51
N TRP A 94 13.97 -0.31 12.73
CA TRP A 94 13.90 0.75 11.72
C TRP A 94 14.90 1.86 12.08
N ILE A 95 15.79 2.23 11.17
CA ILE A 95 16.65 3.43 11.29
C ILE A 95 16.16 4.49 10.30
N ALA A 96 15.71 5.62 10.84
CA ALA A 96 15.41 6.81 10.05
C ALA A 96 16.58 7.80 10.12
N MET A 97 17.01 8.25 8.96
CA MET A 97 17.83 9.46 8.81
C MET A 97 16.93 10.57 8.31
N ASP A 98 16.77 11.64 9.06
CA ASP A 98 15.80 12.67 8.75
C ASP A 98 16.44 13.86 8.01
N ASP A 99 15.78 14.37 6.97
CA ASP A 99 16.27 15.54 6.22
C ASP A 99 16.42 16.76 7.15
N LYS A 100 17.52 17.53 7.02
CA LYS A 100 17.85 18.67 7.90
C LYS A 100 16.74 19.71 8.06
N ASP A 101 15.98 19.94 7.00
CA ASP A 101 14.92 20.95 6.96
C ASP A 101 13.52 20.38 7.25
N SER A 102 13.43 19.13 7.72
CA SER A 102 12.16 18.48 8.04
C SER A 102 11.76 18.65 9.50
N ASP A 103 10.48 18.94 9.71
CA ASP A 103 9.84 19.00 11.03
C ASP A 103 9.00 17.73 11.37
N VAL A 104 8.87 16.81 10.40
CA VAL A 104 8.21 15.50 10.56
C VAL A 104 8.79 14.71 11.75
N PRO A 105 10.11 14.59 11.91
CA PRO A 105 10.70 13.75 12.96
C PRO A 105 10.37 14.24 14.37
N GLN A 106 10.30 15.56 14.58
CA GLN A 106 9.94 16.17 15.86
C GLN A 106 8.47 15.89 16.19
N ARG A 107 7.59 15.92 15.19
CA ARG A 107 6.19 15.50 15.36
C ARG A 107 6.04 14.02 15.67
N VAL A 108 6.81 13.16 15.00
CA VAL A 108 6.83 11.70 15.29
C VAL A 108 7.25 11.46 16.74
N ARG A 109 8.39 12.03 17.17
CA ARG A 109 8.88 11.93 18.55
C ARG A 109 7.85 12.44 19.56
N LYS A 110 7.24 13.59 19.28
CA LYS A 110 6.17 14.13 20.11
C LYS A 110 5.00 13.14 20.27
N ASN A 111 4.53 12.53 19.19
CA ASN A 111 3.42 11.57 19.26
C ASN A 111 3.79 10.32 20.08
N PHE A 112 5.03 9.83 20.01
CA PHE A 112 5.48 8.71 20.85
C PHE A 112 5.51 9.08 22.34
N LEU A 113 5.96 10.30 22.68
CA LEU A 113 5.90 10.82 24.05
C LEU A 113 4.45 10.91 24.55
N ASP A 114 3.56 11.50 23.74
CA ASP A 114 2.15 11.71 24.10
C ASP A 114 1.37 10.39 24.30
N THR A 115 1.83 9.29 23.70
CA THR A 115 1.19 7.95 23.80
C THR A 115 1.74 7.08 24.93
N SER A 116 2.56 7.64 25.84
CA SER A 116 3.26 6.87 26.90
C SER A 116 4.06 5.68 26.37
N SER A 117 4.41 5.70 25.09
CA SER A 117 5.31 4.73 24.44
C SER A 117 6.75 5.23 24.53
N GLU A 118 7.09 5.87 25.66
CA GLU A 118 8.41 6.40 25.93
C GLU A 118 9.45 5.26 25.89
N GLY A 119 10.58 5.50 25.24
CA GLY A 119 11.67 4.52 25.08
C GLY A 119 11.55 3.58 23.88
N VAL A 120 10.51 3.70 23.05
CA VAL A 120 10.45 3.00 21.75
C VAL A 120 11.41 3.63 20.73
N ILE A 121 11.64 4.95 20.80
CA ILE A 121 12.63 5.63 19.97
C ILE A 121 13.97 5.69 20.70
N VAL A 122 15.03 5.27 20.02
CA VAL A 122 16.43 5.39 20.43
C VAL A 122 17.09 6.42 19.53
N GLU A 123 17.37 7.61 20.07
CA GLU A 123 18.16 8.62 19.33
C GLU A 123 19.56 8.09 19.06
N MET A 124 20.10 8.41 17.90
CA MET A 124 21.45 8.00 17.50
C MET A 124 22.27 9.18 17.00
N THR A 125 23.58 9.15 17.23
CA THR A 125 24.52 10.04 16.54
C THR A 125 24.88 9.49 15.15
N GLU A 126 25.47 10.32 14.31
CA GLU A 126 25.97 9.89 13.00
C GLU A 126 27.01 8.77 13.13
N GLU A 127 27.91 8.87 14.11
CA GLU A 127 28.93 7.86 14.40
C GLU A 127 28.28 6.53 14.81
N GLU A 128 27.29 6.56 15.69
CA GLU A 128 26.57 5.35 16.12
C GLU A 128 25.88 4.67 14.93
N VAL A 129 25.21 5.44 14.06
CA VAL A 129 24.57 4.90 12.85
C VAL A 129 25.60 4.24 11.93
N LYS A 130 26.80 4.84 11.79
CA LYS A 130 27.87 4.32 10.93
C LYS A 130 28.53 3.06 11.50
N ASP A 131 28.70 2.97 12.81
CA ASP A 131 29.42 1.89 13.48
C ASP A 131 28.52 0.69 13.83
N CYS A 132 27.21 0.91 13.99
CA CYS A 132 26.24 -0.16 14.21
C CYS A 132 26.12 -1.12 13.01
N TRP A 133 25.45 -2.25 13.24
CA TRP A 133 25.11 -3.25 12.22
C TRP A 133 26.32 -3.75 11.40
N GLY A 134 27.47 -3.86 12.06
CA GLY A 134 28.72 -4.34 11.44
C GLY A 134 29.38 -3.34 10.50
N GLY A 135 29.11 -2.04 10.66
CA GLY A 135 29.74 -1.00 9.85
C GLY A 135 29.16 -0.86 8.45
N LEU A 136 27.99 -1.45 8.17
CA LEU A 136 27.38 -1.44 6.84
C LEU A 136 27.02 -0.03 6.35
N LEU A 137 26.87 0.93 7.26
CA LEU A 137 26.57 2.32 6.94
C LEU A 137 27.81 3.23 7.02
N GLN A 138 29.02 2.71 7.20
CA GLN A 138 30.25 3.52 7.29
C GLN A 138 30.48 4.42 6.06
N ARG A 139 30.10 3.95 4.87
CA ARG A 139 30.24 4.67 3.60
C ARG A 139 29.00 5.49 3.22
N THR A 140 27.99 5.53 4.09
CA THR A 140 26.78 6.32 3.85
C THR A 140 27.10 7.81 3.98
N ASP A 141 26.73 8.58 2.97
CA ASP A 141 26.72 10.04 3.03
C ASP A 141 25.54 10.49 3.89
N CYS A 142 25.86 11.03 5.05
CA CYS A 142 24.88 11.55 6.00
C CYS A 142 24.67 13.07 5.87
N SER A 143 25.39 13.75 4.97
CA SER A 143 25.36 15.22 4.86
C SER A 143 23.98 15.84 4.61
N PRO A 144 22.98 15.17 3.99
CA PRO A 144 21.63 15.72 3.85
C PRO A 144 20.77 15.64 5.13
N PHE A 145 21.21 14.90 6.15
CA PHE A 145 20.39 14.54 7.31
C PHE A 145 20.78 15.33 8.57
N GLY A 146 19.79 15.63 9.40
CA GLY A 146 19.92 16.44 10.62
C GLY A 146 19.70 15.67 11.92
N SER A 147 18.96 14.57 11.88
CA SER A 147 18.75 13.69 13.03
C SER A 147 18.64 12.23 12.61
N TYR A 148 18.90 11.34 13.56
CA TYR A 148 18.85 9.90 13.36
C TYR A 148 18.17 9.24 14.55
N TYR A 149 17.29 8.29 14.28
CA TYR A 149 16.73 7.49 15.35
C TYR A 149 16.41 6.07 14.91
N PHE A 150 16.60 5.14 15.85
CA PHE A 150 16.26 3.74 15.72
C PHE A 150 14.98 3.41 16.50
N ASN A 151 14.09 2.64 15.89
CA ASN A 151 12.90 2.11 16.52
C ASN A 151 12.91 0.56 16.43
N PRO A 152 13.11 -0.18 17.54
CA PRO A 152 13.14 -1.63 17.54
C PRO A 152 11.75 -2.29 17.46
N SER A 153 10.66 -1.54 17.60
CA SER A 153 9.30 -2.09 17.46
C SER A 153 8.89 -2.30 16.00
N SER A 154 9.55 -1.58 15.09
CA SER A 154 9.31 -1.62 13.66
C SER A 154 10.07 -2.76 12.98
N GLY A 155 9.81 -2.98 11.69
CA GLY A 155 10.46 -4.02 10.91
C GLY A 155 9.85 -4.14 9.53
N TRP A 156 9.80 -5.36 9.00
CA TRP A 156 9.25 -5.64 7.68
C TRP A 156 8.47 -6.95 7.66
N ALA A 157 7.63 -7.13 6.64
CA ALA A 157 6.91 -8.38 6.42
C ALA A 157 7.15 -8.94 5.02
N ASP A 158 7.17 -10.27 4.89
CA ASP A 158 7.20 -11.01 3.62
C ASP A 158 5.91 -10.75 2.84
N ALA A 159 5.94 -9.80 1.91
CA ALA A 159 4.70 -9.11 1.58
C ALA A 159 3.70 -9.96 0.78
N GLY A 160 4.16 -10.59 -0.30
CA GLY A 160 3.34 -11.52 -1.08
C GLY A 160 2.94 -12.77 -0.29
N ARG A 161 3.84 -13.26 0.58
CA ARG A 161 3.60 -14.44 1.42
C ARG A 161 2.52 -14.20 2.46
N ALA A 162 2.56 -13.05 3.15
CA ALA A 162 1.52 -12.69 4.10
C ALA A 162 0.15 -12.52 3.42
N LEU A 163 0.10 -11.92 2.23
CA LEU A 163 -1.14 -11.82 1.47
C LEU A 163 -1.70 -13.20 1.09
N ALA A 164 -0.83 -14.12 0.66
CA ALA A 164 -1.21 -15.50 0.35
C ALA A 164 -1.80 -16.21 1.58
N VAL A 165 -1.10 -16.16 2.72
CA VAL A 165 -1.56 -16.78 3.98
C VAL A 165 -2.93 -16.24 4.40
N MET A 166 -3.13 -14.92 4.38
CA MET A 166 -4.42 -14.35 4.76
C MET A 166 -5.53 -14.68 3.75
N THR A 167 -5.19 -14.84 2.46
CA THR A 167 -6.13 -15.31 1.44
C THR A 167 -6.58 -16.74 1.74
N GLU A 168 -5.66 -17.64 2.08
CA GLU A 168 -6.00 -19.01 2.48
C GLU A 168 -6.93 -19.03 3.70
N GLU A 169 -6.69 -18.17 4.70
CA GLU A 169 -7.59 -18.05 5.85
C GLU A 169 -8.98 -17.54 5.47
N ALA A 170 -9.09 -16.56 4.56
CA ALA A 170 -10.38 -16.12 4.04
C ALA A 170 -11.13 -17.26 3.33
N VAL A 171 -10.44 -18.04 2.48
CA VAL A 171 -11.04 -19.19 1.77
C VAL A 171 -11.46 -20.29 2.74
N LYS A 172 -10.68 -20.58 3.80
CA LYS A 172 -11.08 -21.51 4.88
C LYS A 172 -12.37 -21.07 5.60
N LEU A 173 -12.64 -19.77 5.60
CA LEU A 173 -13.88 -19.18 6.11
C LEU A 173 -15.00 -19.11 5.05
N SER A 174 -14.91 -19.92 3.98
CA SER A 174 -15.91 -20.04 2.91
C SER A 174 -16.07 -18.79 2.03
N VAL A 175 -15.09 -17.89 2.00
CA VAL A 175 -15.01 -16.85 0.97
C VAL A 175 -14.77 -17.50 -0.38
N LYS A 176 -15.58 -17.15 -1.38
CA LYS A 176 -15.41 -17.60 -2.75
C LYS A 176 -14.34 -16.75 -3.44
N TYR A 177 -13.39 -17.38 -4.11
CA TYR A 177 -12.38 -16.69 -4.92
C TYR A 177 -12.62 -17.01 -6.40
N GLU A 178 -12.77 -15.96 -7.20
CA GLU A 178 -13.05 -16.04 -8.64
C GLU A 178 -11.96 -15.33 -9.43
N ILE A 179 -11.60 -15.92 -10.56
CA ILE A 179 -10.57 -15.39 -11.45
C ILE A 179 -11.25 -14.77 -12.68
N GLY A 180 -11.00 -13.49 -12.90
CA GLY A 180 -11.46 -12.74 -14.07
C GLY A 180 -11.05 -11.28 -13.98
N GLU A 181 -10.59 -10.71 -15.09
CA GLU A 181 -10.19 -9.31 -15.12
C GLU A 181 -11.43 -8.43 -15.25
N ALA A 182 -11.80 -7.73 -14.17
CA ALA A 182 -12.90 -6.77 -14.19
C ALA A 182 -12.64 -5.66 -15.22
N ARG A 183 -13.59 -5.45 -16.14
CA ARG A 183 -13.50 -4.45 -17.22
C ARG A 183 -14.43 -3.27 -17.02
N ARG A 184 -15.64 -3.51 -16.52
CA ARG A 184 -16.62 -2.44 -16.26
C ARG A 184 -17.62 -2.84 -15.19
N ILE A 185 -18.22 -1.82 -14.60
CA ILE A 185 -19.37 -1.96 -13.71
C ILE A 185 -20.63 -1.84 -14.58
N VAL A 186 -21.53 -2.81 -14.46
CA VAL A 186 -22.80 -2.84 -15.17
C VAL A 186 -23.85 -2.17 -14.31
N ARG A 187 -24.43 -1.08 -14.82
CA ARG A 187 -25.53 -0.38 -14.17
C ARG A 187 -26.84 -1.15 -14.31
N GLY A 188 -27.62 -1.20 -13.23
CA GLY A 188 -29.02 -1.63 -13.22
C GLY A 188 -29.95 -0.49 -12.81
N GLU A 189 -31.23 -0.82 -12.63
CA GLU A 189 -32.27 0.16 -12.23
C GLU A 189 -32.00 0.77 -10.84
N ASN A 190 -31.42 -0.02 -9.92
CA ASN A 190 -31.26 0.34 -8.50
C ASN A 190 -29.80 0.42 -8.03
N GLY A 191 -28.84 0.68 -8.93
CA GLY A 191 -27.43 0.74 -8.57
C GLY A 191 -26.49 0.06 -9.56
N ALA A 192 -25.29 -0.25 -9.09
CA ALA A 192 -24.39 -1.17 -9.76
C ALA A 192 -24.95 -2.60 -9.64
N GLN A 193 -25.30 -3.23 -10.76
CA GLN A 193 -25.92 -4.57 -10.78
C GLN A 193 -24.88 -5.69 -10.79
N ALA A 194 -23.78 -5.49 -11.52
CA ALA A 194 -22.76 -6.49 -11.71
C ALA A 194 -21.41 -5.86 -12.05
N VAL A 195 -20.37 -6.69 -12.02
CA VAL A 195 -19.08 -6.41 -12.65
C VAL A 195 -18.93 -7.36 -13.82
N GLU A 196 -18.65 -6.83 -15.00
CA GLU A 196 -18.33 -7.62 -16.19
C GLU A 196 -16.81 -7.80 -16.30
N THR A 197 -16.40 -9.03 -16.60
CA THR A 197 -15.00 -9.39 -16.87
C THR A 197 -14.63 -9.27 -18.35
N ASP A 198 -13.35 -9.38 -18.65
CA ASP A 198 -12.79 -9.48 -20.00
C ASP A 198 -13.37 -10.62 -20.85
N THR A 199 -13.87 -11.69 -20.21
CA THR A 199 -14.55 -12.81 -20.89
C THR A 199 -16.04 -12.56 -21.15
N GLY A 200 -16.60 -11.44 -20.66
CA GLY A 200 -18.03 -11.15 -20.69
C GLY A 200 -18.83 -11.80 -19.54
N ALA A 201 -18.18 -12.53 -18.62
CA ALA A 201 -18.85 -13.07 -17.45
C ALA A 201 -19.30 -11.95 -16.49
N LEU A 202 -20.51 -12.10 -15.94
CA LEU A 202 -21.16 -11.12 -15.06
C LEU A 202 -21.23 -11.62 -13.61
N PHE A 203 -20.60 -10.87 -12.71
CA PHE A 203 -20.64 -11.12 -11.27
C PHE A 203 -21.61 -10.17 -10.60
N LYS A 204 -22.78 -10.69 -10.20
CA LYS A 204 -23.85 -9.93 -9.53
C LYS A 204 -23.68 -9.96 -8.02
N ALA A 205 -24.02 -8.87 -7.34
CA ALA A 205 -24.03 -8.78 -5.89
C ALA A 205 -24.94 -7.64 -5.41
N ASP A 206 -25.39 -7.70 -4.17
CA ASP A 206 -26.15 -6.62 -3.53
C ASP A 206 -25.26 -5.44 -3.19
N LYS A 207 -24.00 -5.71 -2.77
CA LYS A 207 -22.97 -4.69 -2.54
C LYS A 207 -21.72 -5.02 -3.33
N ILE A 208 -21.15 -4.00 -3.96
CA ILE A 208 -19.89 -4.11 -4.70
C ILE A 208 -18.86 -3.22 -4.00
N LEU A 209 -17.77 -3.82 -3.55
CA LEU A 209 -16.60 -3.13 -3.01
C LEU A 209 -15.50 -3.12 -4.06
N LEU A 210 -15.07 -1.94 -4.46
CA LEU A 210 -13.87 -1.75 -5.26
C LEU A 210 -12.66 -1.65 -4.33
N ALA A 211 -11.83 -2.69 -4.35
CA ALA A 211 -10.52 -2.75 -3.72
C ALA A 211 -9.41 -2.82 -4.80
N THR A 212 -9.62 -2.07 -5.89
CA THR A 212 -8.87 -2.16 -7.16
C THR A 212 -7.62 -1.32 -7.24
N GLY A 213 -7.22 -0.66 -6.14
CA GLY A 213 -5.99 0.13 -6.06
C GLY A 213 -5.79 1.07 -7.25
N ALA A 214 -4.65 0.96 -7.93
CA ALA A 214 -4.28 1.80 -9.06
C ALA A 214 -5.19 1.67 -10.30
N TRP A 215 -6.03 0.63 -10.42
CA TRP A 215 -6.94 0.43 -11.55
C TRP A 215 -8.33 1.07 -11.37
N THR A 216 -8.57 1.71 -10.23
CA THR A 216 -9.90 2.20 -9.84
C THR A 216 -10.49 3.20 -10.84
N SER A 217 -9.71 4.21 -11.27
CA SER A 217 -10.18 5.20 -12.25
C SER A 217 -10.51 4.57 -13.60
N GLN A 218 -9.72 3.59 -14.04
CA GLN A 218 -9.97 2.87 -15.28
C GLN A 218 -11.28 2.08 -15.22
N LEU A 219 -11.54 1.37 -14.12
CA LEU A 219 -12.74 0.55 -13.95
C LEU A 219 -14.01 1.40 -13.79
N MET A 220 -13.91 2.58 -13.18
CA MET A 220 -15.04 3.49 -12.99
C MET A 220 -15.39 4.29 -14.24
N SER A 221 -14.41 4.56 -15.11
CA SER A 221 -14.55 5.52 -16.23
C SER A 221 -15.86 5.37 -17.02
N SER A 222 -16.21 4.14 -17.42
CA SER A 222 -17.40 3.88 -18.25
C SER A 222 -18.73 4.18 -17.54
N ILE A 223 -18.87 3.79 -16.27
CA ILE A 223 -20.14 4.00 -15.55
C ILE A 223 -20.33 5.47 -15.16
N GLU A 224 -19.22 6.19 -14.92
CA GLU A 224 -19.25 7.64 -14.69
C GLU A 224 -19.66 8.40 -15.95
N ASP A 225 -19.18 7.97 -17.13
CA ASP A 225 -19.59 8.51 -18.43
C ASP A 225 -21.08 8.24 -18.72
N GLU A 226 -21.55 7.01 -18.48
CA GLU A 226 -22.97 6.65 -18.64
C GLU A 226 -23.91 7.45 -17.71
N LEU A 227 -23.39 7.92 -16.58
CA LEU A 227 -24.12 8.72 -15.61
C LEU A 227 -23.99 10.23 -15.81
N ASP A 228 -23.17 10.64 -16.79
CA ASP A 228 -22.80 12.04 -17.05
C ASP A 228 -22.34 12.71 -15.74
N LEU A 229 -21.44 12.05 -15.00
CA LEU A 229 -20.93 12.61 -13.76
C LEU A 229 -20.06 13.84 -14.06
N PRO A 230 -20.30 14.96 -13.36
CA PRO A 230 -19.47 16.15 -13.52
C PRO A 230 -18.04 15.85 -13.03
N GLU A 231 -17.05 16.54 -13.59
CA GLU A 231 -15.62 16.29 -13.37
C GLU A 231 -15.23 16.23 -11.89
N GLU A 232 -15.82 17.08 -11.06
CA GLU A 232 -15.68 17.11 -9.60
C GLU A 232 -16.08 15.82 -8.88
N ALA A 233 -17.03 15.07 -9.44
CA ALA A 233 -17.66 13.92 -8.83
C ALA A 233 -17.04 12.60 -9.31
N ARG A 234 -16.05 12.66 -10.21
CA ARG A 234 -15.38 11.48 -10.76
C ARG A 234 -14.29 10.96 -9.84
N VAL A 235 -14.08 9.65 -9.85
CA VAL A 235 -13.19 8.97 -8.90
C VAL A 235 -11.72 9.36 -9.09
N GLU A 236 -11.28 9.78 -10.28
CA GLU A 236 -9.90 10.25 -10.52
C GLU A 236 -9.55 11.52 -9.73
N ARG A 237 -10.55 12.25 -9.23
CA ARG A 237 -10.35 13.35 -8.26
C ARG A 237 -10.16 12.87 -6.83
N GLN A 238 -10.51 11.62 -6.55
CA GLN A 238 -10.38 11.01 -5.23
C GLN A 238 -9.15 10.11 -5.13
N ALA A 239 -8.90 9.30 -6.15
CA ALA A 239 -7.81 8.33 -6.19
C ALA A 239 -7.24 8.24 -7.61
N SER A 240 -5.94 8.42 -7.76
CA SER A 240 -5.25 8.40 -9.06
C SER A 240 -4.08 7.42 -9.05
N ALA A 241 -3.82 6.71 -10.14
CA ALA A 241 -2.69 5.79 -10.21
C ALA A 241 -1.35 6.55 -10.13
N ALA A 242 -0.43 6.04 -9.32
CA ALA A 242 0.95 6.51 -9.22
C ALA A 242 1.89 5.30 -9.20
N GLY A 243 3.00 5.39 -9.93
CA GLY A 243 4.02 4.35 -10.00
C GLY A 243 5.29 4.77 -9.28
N VAL A 244 5.97 3.84 -8.63
CA VAL A 244 7.34 3.99 -8.12
C VAL A 244 8.24 2.88 -8.66
N CYS A 245 9.54 3.13 -8.74
CA CYS A 245 10.53 2.13 -9.12
C CYS A 245 11.05 1.41 -7.87
N VAL A 246 11.23 0.09 -7.97
CA VAL A 246 12.03 -0.70 -7.02
C VAL A 246 13.16 -1.40 -7.75
N ALA A 247 14.28 -1.60 -7.06
CA ALA A 247 15.46 -2.30 -7.56
C ALA A 247 15.81 -3.47 -6.64
N HIS A 248 16.22 -4.59 -7.22
CA HIS A 248 16.59 -5.81 -6.49
C HIS A 248 18.03 -6.20 -6.78
N PHE A 249 18.73 -6.64 -5.74
CA PHE A 249 20.03 -7.29 -5.84
C PHE A 249 19.92 -8.71 -5.28
N GLN A 250 20.38 -9.69 -6.05
CA GLN A 250 20.54 -11.07 -5.60
C GLN A 250 21.86 -11.20 -4.85
N LEU A 251 21.79 -11.30 -3.53
CA LEU A 251 22.97 -11.42 -2.70
C LEU A 251 23.57 -12.82 -2.77
N THR A 252 24.89 -12.89 -2.59
CA THR A 252 25.58 -14.12 -2.16
C THR A 252 25.24 -14.43 -0.70
N GLU A 253 25.49 -15.66 -0.22
CA GLU A 253 25.22 -16.02 1.18
C GLU A 253 26.00 -15.15 2.18
N ALA A 254 27.26 -14.80 1.88
CA ALA A 254 28.07 -13.93 2.74
C ALA A 254 27.53 -12.49 2.78
N GLU A 255 27.09 -11.96 1.63
CA GLU A 255 26.42 -10.66 1.58
C GLU A 255 25.09 -10.70 2.33
N LYS A 256 24.29 -11.75 2.15
CA LYS A 256 23.01 -11.94 2.86
C LYS A 256 23.24 -11.94 4.37
N GLU A 257 24.20 -12.72 4.88
CA GLU A 257 24.54 -12.73 6.31
C GLU A 257 24.93 -11.34 6.83
N ALA A 258 25.69 -10.58 6.04
CA ALA A 258 26.04 -9.21 6.39
C ALA A 258 24.79 -8.31 6.41
N TYR A 259 24.07 -8.19 5.29
CA TYR A 259 22.94 -7.28 5.14
C TYR A 259 21.72 -7.64 6.00
N SER A 260 21.58 -8.90 6.44
CA SER A 260 20.55 -9.31 7.42
C SER A 260 20.73 -8.65 8.80
N LYS A 261 21.89 -8.05 9.08
CA LYS A 261 22.13 -7.28 10.31
C LYS A 261 21.50 -5.89 10.28
N LEU A 262 21.18 -5.37 9.09
CA LEU A 262 20.54 -4.06 8.99
C LEU A 262 19.11 -4.11 9.55
N PRO A 263 18.65 -3.04 10.19
CA PRO A 263 17.23 -2.77 10.31
C PRO A 263 16.68 -2.30 8.96
N VAL A 264 15.39 -1.99 8.89
CA VAL A 264 14.90 -1.22 7.74
C VAL A 264 15.58 0.14 7.74
N PHE A 265 16.25 0.49 6.65
CA PHE A 265 17.04 1.70 6.51
C PHE A 265 16.30 2.70 5.63
N VAL A 266 15.91 3.84 6.19
CA VAL A 266 15.22 4.93 5.49
C VAL A 266 16.06 6.19 5.53
N TYR A 267 16.30 6.74 4.34
CA TYR A 267 17.22 7.87 4.15
C TYR A 267 16.43 9.10 3.66
N GLY A 268 15.87 9.80 4.64
CA GLY A 268 15.03 10.98 4.46
C GLY A 268 13.79 10.65 3.65
N GLY A 269 13.31 11.63 2.90
CA GLY A 269 12.23 11.42 1.94
C GLY A 269 12.70 10.94 0.57
N GLN A 270 13.85 10.26 0.46
CA GLN A 270 14.45 9.85 -0.82
C GLN A 270 14.21 8.37 -1.15
N GLY A 271 14.10 7.49 -0.14
CA GLY A 271 13.83 6.06 -0.33
C GLY A 271 14.22 5.21 0.87
N GLU A 272 14.20 3.90 0.65
CA GLU A 272 14.50 2.91 1.68
C GLU A 272 15.22 1.66 1.14
N VAL A 273 15.87 0.94 2.08
CA VAL A 273 16.37 -0.42 1.95
C VAL A 273 15.72 -1.30 3.03
N ILE A 274 15.22 -2.46 2.62
CA ILE A 274 14.70 -3.46 3.53
C ILE A 274 15.69 -4.64 3.58
N PRO A 275 15.96 -5.22 4.78
CA PRO A 275 16.84 -6.37 4.92
C PRO A 275 16.49 -7.51 3.95
N PRO A 276 17.48 -8.32 3.54
CA PRO A 276 17.27 -9.29 2.49
C PRO A 276 16.31 -10.40 2.93
N THR A 277 15.50 -10.86 1.99
CA THR A 277 14.63 -12.04 2.20
C THR A 277 15.45 -13.32 2.44
N ASP A 278 14.78 -14.40 2.84
CA ASP A 278 15.39 -15.74 2.90
C ASP A 278 15.99 -16.20 1.56
N ALA A 279 15.45 -15.73 0.43
CA ALA A 279 16.00 -16.01 -0.90
C ALA A 279 17.22 -15.13 -1.27
N GLY A 280 17.67 -14.25 -0.37
CA GLY A 280 18.82 -13.37 -0.60
C GLY A 280 18.52 -12.14 -1.45
N ILE A 281 17.26 -11.76 -1.66
CA ILE A 281 16.90 -10.53 -2.37
C ILE A 281 16.98 -9.32 -1.45
N LEU A 282 17.90 -8.40 -1.73
CA LEU A 282 17.96 -7.06 -1.13
C LEU A 282 17.18 -6.08 -2.00
N LYS A 283 16.19 -5.39 -1.41
CA LYS A 283 15.31 -4.48 -2.15
C LYS A 283 15.53 -3.03 -1.75
N PHE A 284 15.61 -2.18 -2.77
CA PHE A 284 15.56 -0.72 -2.67
C PHE A 284 14.24 -0.21 -3.24
N THR A 285 13.64 0.77 -2.56
CA THR A 285 12.52 1.57 -3.09
C THR A 285 12.94 3.03 -3.16
N PHE A 286 12.42 3.77 -4.14
CA PHE A 286 12.75 5.17 -4.34
C PHE A 286 11.50 6.04 -4.26
N ALA A 287 11.63 7.23 -3.69
CA ALA A 287 10.52 8.18 -3.55
C ALA A 287 10.14 8.86 -4.89
N THR A 288 10.89 8.63 -5.97
CA THR A 288 10.54 9.13 -7.30
C THR A 288 9.29 8.43 -7.81
N SER A 289 8.18 9.17 -7.83
CA SER A 289 6.89 8.70 -8.32
C SER A 289 6.48 9.34 -9.64
N VAL A 290 5.69 8.62 -10.43
CA VAL A 290 5.27 9.00 -11.78
C VAL A 290 3.79 8.73 -12.02
N LYS A 291 3.17 9.52 -12.91
CA LYS A 291 1.86 9.21 -13.50
C LYS A 291 2.03 8.68 -14.93
N ASN A 292 1.10 7.86 -15.38
CA ASN A 292 1.00 7.43 -16.77
C ASN A 292 -0.40 7.79 -17.28
N ILE A 293 -0.49 8.97 -17.88
CA ILE A 293 -1.77 9.58 -18.27
C ILE A 293 -2.22 9.03 -19.62
N ILE A 294 -3.50 8.63 -19.70
CA ILE A 294 -4.21 8.32 -20.93
C ILE A 294 -5.48 9.18 -21.02
N GLN A 295 -6.01 9.34 -22.23
CA GLN A 295 -7.35 9.89 -22.45
C GLN A 295 -8.36 8.75 -22.60
N THR A 296 -9.47 8.82 -21.86
CA THR A 296 -10.61 7.90 -21.99
C THR A 296 -11.34 8.14 -23.31
N ALA A 297 -12.26 7.24 -23.68
CA ALA A 297 -13.08 7.39 -24.88
C ALA A 297 -13.96 8.67 -24.86
N SER A 298 -14.32 9.14 -23.66
CA SER A 298 -15.06 10.38 -23.38
C SER A 298 -14.17 11.63 -23.32
N GLY A 299 -12.85 11.49 -23.42
CA GLY A 299 -11.89 12.61 -23.40
C GLY A 299 -11.40 13.03 -22.01
N HIS A 300 -11.72 12.29 -20.95
CA HIS A 300 -11.19 12.54 -19.61
C HIS A 300 -9.76 12.02 -19.47
N GLU A 301 -8.92 12.71 -18.70
CA GLU A 301 -7.56 12.29 -18.42
C GLU A 301 -7.48 11.48 -17.12
N ILE A 302 -6.99 10.24 -17.22
CA ILE A 302 -6.77 9.37 -16.07
C ILE A 302 -5.34 8.84 -16.06
N SER A 303 -4.77 8.66 -14.87
CA SER A 303 -3.52 7.91 -14.70
C SER A 303 -3.84 6.43 -14.57
N VAL A 304 -3.15 5.57 -15.31
CA VAL A 304 -3.31 4.10 -15.26
C VAL A 304 -1.97 3.39 -15.14
N PRO A 305 -1.91 2.22 -14.50
CA PRO A 305 -0.69 1.42 -14.49
C PRO A 305 -0.20 1.10 -15.91
N VAL A 306 1.12 1.08 -16.10
CA VAL A 306 1.70 0.59 -17.35
C VAL A 306 1.45 -0.92 -17.50
N LEU A 307 1.40 -1.38 -18.75
CA LEU A 307 1.14 -2.78 -19.07
C LEU A 307 2.26 -3.70 -18.59
N ASP A 308 3.50 -3.38 -18.96
CA ASP A 308 4.68 -4.07 -18.45
C ASP A 308 5.20 -3.36 -17.21
N GLN A 309 5.10 -4.05 -16.08
CA GLN A 309 5.58 -3.59 -14.78
C GLN A 309 6.86 -4.28 -14.35
N THR A 310 7.35 -5.25 -15.14
CA THR A 310 8.47 -6.14 -14.78
C THR A 310 9.85 -5.47 -14.94
N ASN A 311 9.87 -4.21 -15.37
CA ASN A 311 11.09 -3.42 -15.49
C ASN A 311 10.76 -1.92 -15.31
N ALA A 312 11.79 -1.11 -15.09
CA ALA A 312 11.70 0.35 -15.07
C ALA A 312 12.36 0.95 -16.33
N PRO A 313 11.89 2.12 -16.82
CA PRO A 313 12.50 2.80 -17.96
C PRO A 313 13.92 3.32 -17.61
N PRO A 314 14.83 3.49 -18.59
CA PRO A 314 16.24 3.79 -18.36
C PRO A 314 16.50 4.99 -17.44
N GLY A 315 15.73 6.07 -17.59
CA GLY A 315 15.87 7.25 -16.73
C GLY A 315 15.57 6.95 -15.25
N LEU A 316 14.57 6.10 -14.96
CA LEU A 316 14.28 5.68 -13.58
C LEU A 316 15.33 4.70 -13.04
N GLN A 317 15.95 3.89 -13.91
CA GLN A 317 17.09 3.06 -13.52
C GLN A 317 18.31 3.93 -13.18
N GLU A 318 18.61 4.97 -13.97
CA GLU A 318 19.70 5.91 -13.66
C GLU A 318 19.45 6.68 -12.36
N ASP A 319 18.23 7.20 -12.17
CA ASP A 319 17.81 7.84 -10.92
C ASP A 319 18.01 6.91 -9.72
N SER A 320 17.64 5.62 -9.85
CA SER A 320 17.83 4.64 -8.78
C SER A 320 19.30 4.47 -8.38
N ILE A 321 20.22 4.41 -9.36
CA ILE A 321 21.66 4.27 -9.10
C ILE A 321 22.20 5.51 -8.42
N ASN A 322 21.76 6.69 -8.86
CA ASN A 322 22.14 7.97 -8.26
C ASN A 322 21.67 8.10 -6.80
N LEU A 323 20.55 7.46 -6.44
CA LEU A 323 20.05 7.40 -5.07
C LEU A 323 20.74 6.32 -4.22
N ILE A 324 21.09 5.17 -4.79
CA ILE A 324 21.81 4.10 -4.08
C ILE A 324 23.23 4.53 -3.73
N LYS A 325 23.93 5.17 -4.68
CA LYS A 325 25.36 5.50 -4.59
C LYS A 325 25.75 6.26 -3.31
N PRO A 326 25.05 7.32 -2.86
CA PRO A 326 25.39 8.00 -1.61
C PRO A 326 24.90 7.26 -0.35
N ARG A 327 24.06 6.22 -0.46
CA ARG A 327 23.41 5.59 0.70
C ARG A 327 23.98 4.24 1.08
N LEU A 328 24.19 3.37 0.10
CA LEU A 328 24.79 2.04 0.30
C LEU A 328 25.78 1.72 -0.83
N PRO A 329 26.82 2.55 -1.06
CA PRO A 329 27.68 2.49 -2.25
C PRO A 329 28.32 1.13 -2.50
N GLN A 330 28.60 0.38 -1.44
CA GLN A 330 29.26 -0.92 -1.54
C GLN A 330 28.45 -1.96 -2.35
N VAL A 331 27.13 -1.81 -2.43
CA VAL A 331 26.29 -2.71 -3.25
C VAL A 331 26.55 -2.53 -4.76
N LEU A 332 27.21 -1.43 -5.14
CA LEU A 332 27.57 -1.09 -6.52
C LEU A 332 29.07 -1.31 -6.81
N ASP A 333 29.83 -1.83 -5.85
CA ASP A 333 31.27 -2.06 -6.02
C ASP A 333 31.56 -2.99 -7.22
N GLY A 334 32.69 -2.78 -7.87
CA GLY A 334 33.06 -3.54 -9.08
C GLY A 334 32.16 -3.26 -10.31
N GLY A 335 31.34 -2.20 -10.26
CA GLY A 335 30.40 -1.88 -11.35
C GLY A 335 29.12 -2.73 -11.32
N ARG A 336 28.81 -3.34 -10.17
CA ARG A 336 27.58 -4.11 -9.95
C ARG A 336 26.35 -3.23 -10.21
N LYS A 337 25.33 -3.83 -10.83
CA LYS A 337 24.02 -3.22 -11.10
C LYS A 337 22.92 -4.06 -10.45
N PRO A 338 21.71 -3.50 -10.23
CA PRO A 338 20.55 -4.28 -9.85
C PRO A 338 20.31 -5.44 -10.83
N ASP A 339 19.96 -6.59 -10.28
CA ASP A 339 19.64 -7.80 -11.04
C ASP A 339 18.26 -7.72 -11.70
N SER A 340 17.35 -6.94 -11.11
CA SER A 340 16.06 -6.62 -11.71
C SER A 340 15.49 -5.30 -11.18
N TYR A 341 14.53 -4.77 -11.93
CA TYR A 341 13.71 -3.63 -11.54
C TYR A 341 12.24 -4.01 -11.61
N ARG A 342 11.38 -3.21 -10.98
CA ARG A 342 9.93 -3.33 -11.16
C ARG A 342 9.27 -1.98 -10.96
N MET A 343 8.24 -1.68 -11.75
CA MET A 343 7.30 -0.61 -11.47
C MET A 343 6.21 -1.11 -10.52
N CYS A 344 6.06 -0.46 -9.37
CA CYS A 344 5.02 -0.74 -8.40
C CYS A 344 3.96 0.37 -8.45
N TRP A 345 2.71 0.01 -8.76
CA TRP A 345 1.61 0.97 -8.89
C TRP A 345 0.65 0.92 -7.70
N ASP A 346 0.43 2.06 -7.07
CA ASP A 346 -0.61 2.28 -6.06
C ASP A 346 -1.57 3.38 -6.54
N SER A 347 -2.68 3.54 -5.84
CA SER A 347 -3.56 4.70 -5.97
C SER A 347 -3.24 5.71 -4.86
N ILE A 348 -3.05 6.97 -5.24
CA ILE A 348 -2.81 8.09 -4.33
C ILE A 348 -4.06 8.97 -4.23
N THR A 349 -4.40 9.41 -3.03
CA THR A 349 -5.47 10.39 -2.78
C THR A 349 -4.88 11.77 -2.49
N PRO A 350 -5.64 12.87 -2.66
CA PRO A 350 -5.14 14.24 -2.47
C PRO A 350 -4.52 14.51 -1.09
N ASP A 351 -5.12 13.98 -0.02
CA ASP A 351 -4.65 14.12 1.37
C ASP A 351 -3.92 12.86 1.88
N GLN A 352 -3.68 11.92 0.97
CA GLN A 352 -3.04 10.62 1.22
C GLN A 352 -3.72 9.81 2.33
N GLN A 353 -5.00 10.04 2.58
CA GLN A 353 -5.85 9.14 3.37
C GLN A 353 -6.52 8.12 2.44
N PRO A 354 -6.69 6.85 2.83
CA PRO A 354 -7.43 5.91 2.00
C PRO A 354 -8.89 6.34 1.86
N LEU A 355 -9.49 6.05 0.71
CA LEU A 355 -10.91 6.22 0.49
C LEU A 355 -11.61 4.93 0.90
N ILE A 356 -12.25 4.95 2.07
CA ILE A 356 -13.05 3.85 2.62
C ILE A 356 -14.47 4.36 2.85
N ALA A 357 -15.25 4.38 1.78
CA ALA A 357 -16.55 5.04 1.77
C ALA A 357 -17.50 4.42 0.74
N ARG A 358 -18.79 4.65 0.93
CA ARG A 358 -19.82 4.43 -0.09
C ARG A 358 -19.72 5.51 -1.17
N HIS A 359 -20.03 5.17 -2.42
CA HIS A 359 -20.15 6.16 -3.49
C HIS A 359 -21.18 7.24 -3.12
N PRO A 360 -20.91 8.54 -3.34
CA PRO A 360 -21.80 9.63 -2.93
C PRO A 360 -23.05 9.75 -3.81
N ASP A 361 -22.95 9.43 -5.11
CA ASP A 361 -24.10 9.44 -6.02
C ASP A 361 -25.13 8.36 -5.64
N SER A 362 -26.38 8.77 -5.43
CA SER A 362 -27.47 7.88 -5.02
C SER A 362 -27.78 6.78 -6.05
N ARG A 363 -27.47 7.02 -7.33
CA ARG A 363 -27.59 6.06 -8.43
C ARG A 363 -26.57 4.93 -8.35
N LEU A 364 -25.57 5.04 -7.47
CA LEU A 364 -24.53 4.04 -7.18
C LEU A 364 -24.48 3.70 -5.68
N SER A 365 -25.61 3.81 -4.97
CA SER A 365 -25.69 3.67 -3.51
C SER A 365 -25.29 2.30 -2.96
N ASN A 366 -25.08 1.29 -3.80
CA ASN A 366 -24.57 -0.03 -3.41
C ASN A 366 -23.10 -0.28 -3.78
N LEU A 367 -22.41 0.74 -4.31
CA LEU A 367 -21.00 0.72 -4.65
C LEU A 367 -20.17 1.36 -3.54
N TYR A 368 -19.07 0.72 -3.19
CA TYR A 368 -18.17 1.11 -2.11
C TYR A 368 -16.72 1.09 -2.59
N PHE A 369 -15.88 1.84 -1.90
CA PHE A 369 -14.45 1.93 -2.15
C PHE A 369 -13.67 1.51 -0.91
N ALA A 370 -12.56 0.81 -1.14
CA ALA A 370 -11.45 0.62 -0.21
C ALA A 370 -10.15 0.73 -1.02
N VAL A 371 -9.77 1.97 -1.34
CA VAL A 371 -8.68 2.31 -2.27
C VAL A 371 -7.84 3.46 -1.70
N GLY A 372 -6.88 3.98 -2.45
CA GLY A 372 -6.12 5.15 -2.01
C GLY A 372 -5.02 4.81 -1.01
N GLY A 373 -4.39 3.64 -1.16
CA GLY A 373 -3.33 3.16 -0.27
C GLY A 373 -2.17 4.14 -0.09
N SER A 374 -1.97 5.05 -1.06
CA SER A 374 -1.04 6.18 -1.00
C SER A 374 0.35 5.77 -0.50
N PHE A 375 0.81 4.60 -0.95
CA PHE A 375 2.09 3.95 -0.62
C PHE A 375 2.34 3.65 0.87
N HIS A 376 1.34 3.72 1.74
CA HIS A 376 1.54 3.51 3.18
C HIS A 376 0.56 2.54 3.83
N CYS A 377 -0.44 2.00 3.11
CA CYS A 377 -1.44 1.12 3.71
C CYS A 377 -1.06 -0.36 3.83
N TYR A 378 0.00 -0.87 3.18
CA TYR A 378 0.34 -2.31 3.22
C TYR A 378 0.38 -2.89 4.64
N LYS A 379 1.00 -2.16 5.56
CA LYS A 379 1.15 -2.56 6.96
C LYS A 379 -0.17 -2.83 7.66
N PHE A 380 -1.27 -2.29 7.17
CA PHE A 380 -2.62 -2.50 7.72
C PHE A 380 -3.31 -3.74 7.15
N LEU A 381 -2.65 -4.59 6.33
CA LEU A 381 -3.20 -5.87 5.87
C LEU A 381 -3.93 -6.66 6.98
N PRO A 382 -3.38 -6.80 8.20
CA PRO A 382 -4.07 -7.56 9.26
C PRO A 382 -5.36 -6.92 9.77
N THR A 383 -5.49 -5.59 9.71
CA THR A 383 -6.51 -4.82 10.46
C THR A 383 -7.47 -4.03 9.58
N ILE A 384 -7.04 -3.55 8.40
CA ILE A 384 -7.80 -2.58 7.59
C ILE A 384 -9.19 -3.08 7.20
N GLY A 385 -9.32 -4.39 6.95
CA GLY A 385 -10.56 -5.03 6.55
C GLY A 385 -11.68 -4.90 7.57
N GLN A 386 -11.37 -4.80 8.86
CA GLN A 386 -12.38 -4.59 9.90
C GLN A 386 -13.07 -3.22 9.75
N TYR A 387 -12.32 -2.21 9.32
CA TYR A 387 -12.83 -0.86 9.14
C TYR A 387 -13.68 -0.76 7.87
N VAL A 388 -13.25 -1.43 6.81
CA VAL A 388 -14.03 -1.54 5.57
C VAL A 388 -15.34 -2.30 5.83
N ALA A 389 -15.29 -3.39 6.61
CA ALA A 389 -16.47 -4.14 6.98
C ALA A 389 -17.50 -3.29 7.75
N ASN A 390 -17.05 -2.40 8.64
CA ASN A 390 -17.95 -1.43 9.30
C ASN A 390 -18.65 -0.51 8.28
N VAL A 391 -17.92 0.03 7.31
CA VAL A 391 -18.53 0.89 6.27
C VAL A 391 -19.54 0.12 5.43
N LEU A 392 -19.25 -1.13 5.08
CA LEU A 392 -20.23 -2.00 4.41
C LEU A 392 -21.47 -2.25 5.27
N ASP A 393 -21.31 -2.42 6.58
CA ASP A 393 -22.41 -2.56 7.55
C ASP A 393 -23.17 -1.24 7.83
N GLY A 394 -22.69 -0.10 7.36
CA GLY A 394 -23.24 1.22 7.72
C GLY A 394 -22.91 1.64 9.15
N VAL A 395 -21.84 1.09 9.72
CA VAL A 395 -21.34 1.36 11.07
C VAL A 395 -20.17 2.34 11.00
N SER A 396 -20.19 3.34 11.89
CA SER A 396 -19.12 4.33 12.03
C SER A 396 -17.81 3.67 12.52
N ASN A 397 -16.68 4.12 11.99
CA ASN A 397 -15.33 3.80 12.50
C ASN A 397 -14.86 4.81 13.56
N GLY A 398 -15.74 5.69 14.01
CA GLY A 398 -15.46 6.83 14.85
C GLY A 398 -15.25 8.12 14.03
N PRO A 399 -15.54 9.30 14.60
CA PRO A 399 -15.57 10.56 13.85
C PRO A 399 -14.26 10.89 13.11
N GLU A 400 -13.11 10.59 13.72
CA GLU A 400 -11.80 10.87 13.13
C GLU A 400 -11.55 10.03 11.87
N LYS A 401 -11.81 8.72 11.93
CA LYS A 401 -11.64 7.79 10.80
C LYS A 401 -12.69 8.03 9.72
N ASP A 402 -13.94 8.26 10.10
CA ASP A 402 -15.01 8.56 9.14
C ASP A 402 -14.72 9.85 8.37
N GLN A 403 -14.23 10.88 9.06
CA GLN A 403 -13.80 12.13 8.44
C GLN A 403 -12.54 11.94 7.57
N ALA A 404 -11.59 11.13 8.03
CA ALA A 404 -10.35 10.86 7.31
C ALA A 404 -10.55 9.96 6.07
N TRP A 405 -11.57 9.10 6.01
CA TRP A 405 -11.71 8.12 4.91
C TRP A 405 -12.92 8.36 4.00
N ARG A 406 -13.70 9.42 4.26
CA ARG A 406 -14.82 9.84 3.42
C ARG A 406 -14.40 10.21 1.99
N TRP A 407 -15.39 10.28 1.11
CA TRP A 407 -15.28 11.00 -0.16
C TRP A 407 -14.89 12.46 0.08
N LYS A 408 -13.80 12.90 -0.56
CA LYS A 408 -13.14 14.18 -0.33
C LYS A 408 -13.81 15.29 -1.13
N PRO A 409 -14.09 16.45 -0.51
CA PRO A 409 -14.29 17.69 -1.26
C PRO A 409 -13.03 18.01 -2.07
N ILE A 410 -13.18 18.56 -3.27
CA ILE A 410 -12.08 18.86 -4.22
C ILE A 410 -10.95 19.72 -3.62
N HIS A 411 -11.25 20.51 -2.58
CA HIS A 411 -10.32 21.43 -1.95
C HIS A 411 -9.73 20.93 -0.61
N ASP A 412 -10.12 19.75 -0.12
CA ASP A 412 -9.49 19.15 1.07
C ASP A 412 -8.10 18.59 0.67
N SER A 413 -7.10 19.47 0.67
CA SER A 413 -5.68 19.11 0.50
C SER A 413 -4.88 19.46 1.76
N ASN A 414 -5.45 19.16 2.93
CA ASN A 414 -4.68 19.20 4.17
C ASN A 414 -3.55 18.18 4.04
N GLY A 415 -2.30 18.62 4.26
CA GLY A 415 -1.06 17.94 3.84
C GLY A 415 -1.02 16.42 4.02
N GLY A 416 -0.33 15.75 3.08
CA GLY A 416 -0.28 14.30 2.99
C GLY A 416 0.71 13.62 3.94
N ILE A 417 0.52 12.32 4.18
CA ILE A 417 1.39 11.48 5.02
C ILE A 417 2.83 11.36 4.48
N HIS A 418 2.97 11.38 3.16
CA HIS A 418 4.20 11.25 2.37
C HIS A 418 4.20 12.26 1.21
N GLU A 419 4.29 13.56 1.50
CA GLU A 419 4.15 14.63 0.50
C GLU A 419 5.08 14.48 -0.72
N LYS A 420 6.30 13.96 -0.53
CA LYS A 420 7.27 13.73 -1.61
C LYS A 420 6.89 12.61 -2.58
N LEU A 421 5.93 11.75 -2.22
CA LEU A 421 5.41 10.69 -3.10
C LEU A 421 4.29 11.19 -4.02
N VAL A 422 3.78 12.41 -3.84
CA VAL A 422 2.80 12.98 -4.78
C VAL A 422 3.47 13.18 -6.15
N PRO A 423 3.05 12.46 -7.19
CA PRO A 423 3.77 12.45 -8.46
C PRO A 423 3.60 13.76 -9.22
N THR A 424 4.72 14.37 -9.58
CA THR A 424 4.81 15.58 -10.42
C THR A 424 5.37 15.28 -11.81
N ARG A 425 5.83 14.04 -12.05
CA ARG A 425 6.51 13.62 -13.28
C ARG A 425 5.66 12.62 -14.06
N LEU A 426 5.83 12.60 -15.38
CA LEU A 426 5.16 11.65 -16.27
C LEU A 426 6.08 10.49 -16.64
N PHE A 427 5.54 9.27 -16.70
CA PHE A 427 6.30 8.05 -16.95
C PHE A 427 7.10 8.12 -18.26
N HIS A 428 6.50 8.66 -19.33
CA HIS A 428 7.15 8.77 -20.63
C HIS A 428 8.35 9.73 -20.66
N ASN A 429 8.56 10.56 -19.63
CA ASN A 429 9.74 11.44 -19.54
C ASN A 429 11.03 10.68 -19.19
N PHE A 430 10.94 9.39 -18.85
CA PHE A 430 12.07 8.56 -18.44
C PHE A 430 12.45 7.48 -19.47
N ALA A 431 11.74 7.46 -20.62
CA ALA A 431 11.90 6.46 -21.67
C ALA A 431 13.29 6.47 -22.33
#